data_AF-A0A1B7MRD2-F1
#
_entry.id   AF-A0A1B7MRD2-F1
#
_cell.length_a   1.000
_cell.length_b   1.000
_cell.length_c   1.000
_cell.angle_alpha   90.00
_cell.angle_beta   90.00
_cell.angle_gamma   90.00
#
_symmetry.space_group_name_H-M   'P 1'
#
loop_
_entity.id
_entity.type
_entity.pdbx_description
1 polymer ?
#
loop_
_entity_poly.entity_id
_entity_poly.type
_entity_poly.pdbx_seq_one_letter_code
_entity_poly.pdbx_strand_id
1 'polypeptide(L)' 'ECPGFKCPADKVGRCCCCRVLYRQPDFSEGLSTLELTCQARGFRVLFLSKYHCELNYIHR' A
#
# COMPACT_ATOMS: atom_id res chain seq x y z
N GLU A 1 -4.38 11.87 9.01
CA GLU A 1 -4.90 10.88 8.03
C GLU A 1 -6.43 10.94 8.01
N CYS A 2 -7.10 10.44 6.97
CA CYS A 2 -8.57 10.44 6.94
C CYS A 2 -9.14 9.37 7.87
N PRO A 3 -10.23 9.63 8.60
CA PRO A 3 -10.85 8.63 9.46
C PRO A 3 -11.24 7.38 8.65
N GLY A 4 -10.75 6.23 9.08
CA GLY A 4 -10.97 4.94 8.42
C GLY A 4 -10.42 4.83 6.99
N PHE A 5 -9.41 5.63 6.61
CA PHE A 5 -8.86 5.72 5.25
C PHE A 5 -9.89 6.10 4.17
N LYS A 6 -11.05 6.64 4.57
CA LYS A 6 -12.11 7.07 3.65
C LYS A 6 -11.91 8.54 3.31
N CYS A 7 -11.36 8.81 2.13
CA CYS A 7 -11.28 10.17 1.61
C CYS A 7 -12.65 10.58 1.02
N PRO A 8 -13.17 11.80 1.29
CA PRO A 8 -14.32 12.35 0.58
C PRO A 8 -14.09 12.34 -0.93
N ALA A 9 -15.11 11.92 -1.68
CA ALA A 9 -15.06 11.81 -3.13
C ALA A 9 -14.77 13.16 -3.81
N ASP A 10 -15.22 14.26 -3.21
CA ASP A 10 -15.07 15.63 -3.69
C ASP A 10 -13.61 16.12 -3.68
N LYS A 11 -12.74 15.51 -2.85
CA LYS A 11 -11.31 15.84 -2.76
C LYS A 11 -10.48 14.78 -3.50
N VAL A 12 -10.73 14.66 -4.81
CA VAL A 12 -10.06 13.68 -5.68
C VAL A 12 -8.54 13.84 -5.60
N GLY A 13 -7.87 12.87 -4.98
CA GLY A 13 -6.42 12.70 -5.03
C GLY A 13 -5.57 13.62 -4.15
N ARG A 14 -6.13 14.65 -3.50
CA ARG A 14 -5.37 15.58 -2.61
C ARG A 14 -5.88 15.62 -1.17
N CYS A 15 -6.71 14.66 -0.76
CA CYS A 15 -7.36 14.70 0.54
C CYS A 15 -6.40 14.41 1.72
N CYS A 16 -5.46 13.48 1.57
CA CYS A 16 -4.50 13.13 2.61
C CYS A 16 -3.22 12.56 2.00
N CYS A 17 -2.13 12.60 2.77
CA CYS A 17 -0.83 12.09 2.36
C CYS A 17 -0.90 10.65 1.84
N CYS A 18 -1.65 9.77 2.53
CA CYS A 18 -1.83 8.37 2.09
C CYS A 18 -2.42 8.29 0.67
N ARG A 19 -3.49 9.03 0.37
CA ARG A 19 -4.16 8.99 -0.95
C ARG A 19 -3.28 9.56 -2.06
N VAL A 20 -2.46 10.55 -1.73
CA VAL A 20 -1.46 11.10 -2.64
C VAL A 20 -0.39 10.06 -2.94
N LEU A 21 0.21 9.44 -1.91
CA LEU A 21 1.24 8.42 -2.05
C LEU A 21 0.78 7.22 -2.88
N TYR A 22 -0.44 6.71 -2.65
CA TYR A 22 -1.01 5.60 -3.43
C TYR A 22 -1.25 5.92 -4.92
N ARG A 23 -1.31 7.20 -5.29
CA ARG A 23 -1.49 7.64 -6.68
C ARG A 23 -0.19 8.07 -7.35
N GLN A 24 0.92 8.10 -6.62
CA GLN A 24 2.19 8.42 -7.25
C GLN A 24 2.58 7.26 -8.18
N PRO A 25 2.99 7.56 -9.43
CA PRO A 25 3.36 6.54 -10.40
C PRO A 25 4.44 5.60 -9.87
N ASP A 26 5.39 6.12 -9.07
CA ASP A 26 6.44 5.33 -8.43
C ASP A 26 5.93 4.22 -7.49
N PHE A 27 4.70 4.36 -6.97
CA PHE A 27 4.06 3.37 -6.10
C PHE A 27 2.90 2.63 -6.77
N SER A 28 2.35 3.14 -7.87
CA SER A 28 1.25 2.52 -8.60
C SER A 28 1.70 1.71 -9.81
N GLU A 29 2.85 2.01 -10.39
CA GLU A 29 3.35 1.40 -11.62
C GLU A 29 4.76 0.82 -11.41
N GLY A 30 4.88 -0.50 -11.55
CA GLY A 30 6.17 -1.20 -11.56
C GLY A 30 6.39 -2.18 -10.40
N LEU A 31 7.33 -3.10 -10.61
CA LEU A 31 7.84 -3.98 -9.57
C LEU A 31 8.75 -3.16 -8.65
N SER A 32 8.62 -3.35 -7.34
CA SER A 32 9.53 -2.76 -6.37
C SER A 32 10.98 -3.23 -6.60
N THR A 33 11.96 -2.43 -6.19
CA THR A 33 13.38 -2.82 -6.23
C THR A 33 13.62 -4.15 -5.50
N LEU A 34 12.85 -4.41 -4.44
CA LEU A 34 12.88 -5.68 -3.71
C LEU A 34 12.43 -6.84 -4.60
N GLU A 35 11.29 -6.71 -5.28
CA GLU A 35 10.80 -7.72 -6.23
C GLU A 35 11.80 -7.98 -7.34
N LEU A 36 12.35 -6.94 -7.96
CA LEU A 36 13.37 -7.08 -9.01
C LEU A 36 14.60 -7.83 -8.51
N THR A 37 15.09 -7.49 -7.32
CA THR A 37 16.27 -8.12 -6.71
C THR A 37 16.01 -9.59 -6.36
N CYS A 38 14.83 -9.90 -5.82
CA CYS A 38 14.44 -11.25 -5.48
C CYS A 38 14.19 -12.10 -6.73
N GLN A 39 13.54 -11.55 -7.75
CA GLN A 39 13.30 -12.22 -9.04
C GLN A 39 14.62 -12.57 -9.73
N ALA A 40 15.59 -11.65 -9.73
CA ALA A 40 16.94 -11.90 -10.26
C ALA A 40 17.68 -13.05 -9.57
N ARG A 41 17.27 -13.40 -8.34
CA ARG A 41 17.83 -14.48 -7.53
C ARG A 41 16.93 -15.73 -7.47
N GLY A 42 15.80 -15.74 -8.19
CA GLY A 42 14.86 -16.86 -8.22
C GLY A 42 13.92 -16.96 -7.01
N PHE A 43 13.79 -15.90 -6.20
CA PHE A 43 12.88 -15.86 -5.05
C PHE A 43 11.56 -15.17 -5.39
N ARG A 44 10.46 -15.68 -4.83
CA ARG A 44 9.14 -15.05 -4.90
C ARG A 44 8.96 -14.11 -3.70
N VAL A 45 8.58 -12.87 -3.98
CA VAL A 45 8.22 -11.88 -2.94
C VAL A 45 6.72 -11.91 -2.73
N LEU A 46 6.29 -11.86 -1.46
CA LEU A 46 4.90 -11.76 -1.05
C LEU A 46 4.78 -10.55 -0.13
N PHE A 47 4.05 -9.52 -0.56
CA PHE A 47 3.73 -8.38 0.30
C PHE A 47 2.53 -8.73 1.16
N LEU A 48 2.78 -8.93 2.45
CA LEU A 48 1.73 -9.02 3.44
C LEU A 48 1.43 -7.61 3.92
N SER A 49 0.16 -7.23 3.87
CA SER A 49 -0.36 -6.03 4.51
C SER A 49 0.18 -5.98 5.94
N LYS A 50 0.79 -4.85 6.36
CA LYS A 50 1.30 -4.71 7.73
C LYS A 50 0.15 -5.03 8.69
N TYR A 51 0.36 -6.05 9.50
CA TYR A 51 -0.60 -6.47 10.51
C TYR A 51 -0.54 -5.44 11.65
N HIS A 52 -1.45 -4.47 11.64
CA HIS A 52 -1.70 -3.66 12.81
C HIS A 52 -2.64 -4.48 13.69
N CYS A 53 -2.20 -4.88 14.89
CA CYS A 53 -2.99 -5.71 15.80
C CYS A 53 -4.37 -5.10 16.11
N GLU A 54 -4.54 -3.79 15.90
CA GLU A 54 -5.80 -3.07 16.10
C GLU A 54 -6.74 -3.04 14.88
N LEU A 55 -6.27 -3.40 13.67
CA LEU A 55 -7.03 -3.22 12.42
C LEU A 55 -7.39 -4.50 11.66
N ASN A 56 -6.82 -5.65 12.02
CA ASN A 56 -7.22 -6.95 11.47
C ASN A 56 -7.30 -7.98 12.59
N TYR A 57 -8.52 -8.30 13.04
CA TYR A 57 -8.74 -9.32 14.07
C TYR A 57 -8.87 -10.68 13.38
N ILE A 58 -7.94 -11.61 13.63
CA ILE A 58 -8.15 -13.02 13.28
C ILE A 58 -8.96 -13.61 14.44
N HIS A 59 -10.26 -13.77 14.25
CA HIS A 59 -11.04 -14.64 15.12
C HIS A 59 -10.62 -16.09 14.83
N ARG A 60 -10.25 -16.83 15.88
CA ARG A 60 -9.99 -18.26 15.81
C ARG A 60 -11.28 -19.04 15.61
#